data_AF-A0A956QLG2-F1
#
_entry.id   AF-A0A956QLG2-F1
#
_cell.length_a   1.000
_cell.length_b   1.000
_cell.length_c   1.000
_cell.angle_alpha   90.00
_cell.angle_beta   90.00
_cell.angle_gamma   90.00
#
_symmetry.space_group_name_H-M   'P 1'
#
loop_
_entity.id
_entity.type
_entity.pdbx_description
1 polymer ?
#
loop_
_entity_poly.entity_id
_entity_poly.type
_entity_poly.pdbx_seq_one_letter_code
_entity_poly.pdbx_strand_id
1 'polypeptide(L)'
;MTPLPFPLAAEPTFEDLETGRKLFAGPVDFVKGVVAMSGLPPADRLEICFAGRSNVGKSSLINALTGRKALARTSNTPGRTQEINFFTTTGGPYLV
;
A
#
# COMPACT_ATOMS: atom_id res chain seq x y z
N MET A 1 -27.79 -7.60 10.92
CA MET A 1 -26.51 -7.11 10.37
C MET A 1 -26.52 -7.44 8.88
N THR A 2 -26.56 -6.42 8.02
CA THR A 2 -26.45 -6.62 6.57
C THR A 2 -25.02 -7.09 6.29
N PRO A 3 -24.81 -8.27 5.66
CA PRO A 3 -23.47 -8.70 5.31
C PRO A 3 -22.84 -7.66 4.39
N LEU A 4 -21.60 -7.27 4.69
CA LEU A 4 -20.86 -6.33 3.86
C LEU A 4 -20.74 -6.94 2.44
N PRO A 5 -21.08 -6.19 1.38
CA PRO A 5 -21.00 -6.68 0.01
C PRO A 5 -19.53 -6.65 -0.43
N PHE A 6 -18.76 -7.64 0.01
CA PHE A 6 -17.43 -7.91 -0.54
C PHE A 6 -17.56 -9.09 -1.51
N PRO A 7 -18.10 -8.88 -2.73
CA PRO A 7 -18.08 -9.93 -3.72
C PRO A 7 -16.63 -10.32 -3.99
N LEU A 8 -16.38 -11.61 -4.19
CA LEU A 8 -15.08 -12.05 -4.69
C LEU A 8 -14.85 -11.39 -6.05
N ALA A 9 -13.69 -10.77 -6.23
CA ALA A 9 -13.28 -10.30 -7.54
C ALA A 9 -13.21 -11.50 -8.50
N ALA A 10 -13.52 -11.27 -9.78
CA ALA A 10 -13.28 -12.27 -10.79
C ALA A 10 -11.78 -12.60 -10.84
N GLU A 11 -11.44 -13.82 -11.25
CA GLU A 11 -10.05 -14.19 -11.48
C GLU A 11 -9.45 -13.26 -12.54
N PRO A 12 -8.26 -12.67 -12.28
CA PRO A 12 -7.65 -11.73 -13.19
C PRO A 12 -7.25 -12.44 -14.49
N THR A 13 -7.48 -11.76 -15.61
CA THR A 13 -7.00 -12.22 -16.91
C THR A 13 -5.47 -12.10 -17.00
N PHE A 14 -4.86 -12.69 -18.03
CA PHE A 14 -3.44 -12.50 -18.30
C PHE A 14 -3.07 -11.01 -18.46
N GLU A 15 -3.94 -10.22 -19.10
CA GLU A 15 -3.72 -8.79 -19.31
C GLU A 15 -3.77 -8.00 -18.00
N ASP A 16 -4.68 -8.36 -17.09
CA ASP A 16 -4.75 -7.78 -15.74
C ASP A 16 -3.47 -8.08 -14.95
N LEU A 17 -3.00 -9.33 -15.00
CA LEU A 17 -1.77 -9.75 -14.35
C LEU A 17 -0.55 -9.01 -14.88
N GLU A 18 -0.44 -8.84 -16.20
CA GLU A 18 0.68 -8.12 -16.82
C GLU A 18 0.62 -6.61 -16.50
N THR A 19 -0.59 -6.03 -16.44
CA THR A 19 -0.80 -4.65 -16.01
C THR A 19 -0.35 -4.46 -14.56
N GLY A 20 -0.76 -5.36 -13.66
CA GLY A 20 -0.32 -5.37 -12.26
C GLY A 20 1.20 -5.52 -12.14
N ARG A 21 1.81 -6.45 -12.89
CA ARG A 21 3.27 -6.63 -12.90
C ARG A 21 3.99 -5.36 -13.33
N LYS A 22 3.54 -4.70 -14.40
CA LYS A 22 4.12 -3.43 -14.88
C LYS A 22 3.98 -2.30 -13.85
N LEU A 23 2.83 -2.23 -13.17
CA LEU A 23 2.58 -1.23 -12.13
C LEU A 23 3.64 -1.27 -11.03
N PHE A 24 3.96 -2.46 -10.54
CA PHE A 24 4.93 -2.63 -9.45
C PHE A 24 6.38 -2.77 -9.91
N ALA A 25 6.63 -3.03 -11.20
CA ALA A 25 7.99 -3.05 -11.77
C ALA A 25 8.59 -1.65 -11.97
N GLY A 26 7.75 -0.61 -11.99
CA GLY A 26 8.18 0.79 -12.11
C GLY A 26 8.81 1.36 -10.83
N PRO A 27 9.27 2.63 -10.88
CA PRO A 27 9.67 3.36 -9.69
C PRO A 27 8.52 3.46 -8.68
N VAL A 28 8.87 3.23 -7.41
CA VAL A 28 7.97 3.41 -6.27
C VAL A 28 8.69 4.23 -5.23
N ASP A 29 8.10 5.35 -4.86
CA ASP A 29 8.72 6.35 -3.99
C ASP A 29 7.93 6.50 -2.69
N PHE A 30 8.65 6.76 -1.61
CA PHE A 30 8.04 7.22 -0.36
C PHE A 30 7.58 8.67 -0.52
N VAL A 31 6.31 8.93 -0.24
CA VAL A 31 5.71 10.26 -0.34
C VAL A 31 5.84 10.97 1.00
N LYS A 32 5.24 10.42 2.06
CA LYS A 32 5.28 10.99 3.42
C LYS A 32 4.71 10.03 4.47
N GLY A 33 5.15 10.21 5.71
CA GLY A 33 4.49 9.69 6.91
C GLY A 33 3.48 10.72 7.41
N VAL A 34 2.27 10.29 7.73
CA VAL A 34 1.16 11.14 8.15
C VAL A 34 0.74 10.79 9.58
N VAL A 35 0.77 11.78 10.47
CA VAL A 35 0.35 11.64 11.88
C VAL A 35 -0.99 12.31 12.18
N ALA A 36 -1.51 13.12 11.26
CA ALA A 36 -2.76 13.85 11.41
C ALA A 36 -3.46 14.00 10.05
N MET A 37 -4.80 14.05 10.05
CA MET A 37 -5.61 14.12 8.83
C MET A 37 -5.29 15.33 7.94
N SER A 38 -4.91 16.46 8.54
CA SER A 38 -4.47 17.66 7.82
C SER A 38 -3.19 17.44 7.00
N GLY A 39 -2.43 16.38 7.32
CA GLY A 39 -1.23 15.98 6.63
C GLY A 39 -1.47 14.96 5.51
N LEU A 40 -2.70 14.59 5.17
CA LEU A 40 -2.94 13.66 4.07
C LEU A 40 -2.50 14.26 2.72
N PRO A 41 -1.97 13.44 1.79
CA PRO A 41 -1.79 13.89 0.41
C PRO A 41 -3.16 14.18 -0.25
N PRO A 42 -3.17 14.87 -1.40
CA PRO A 42 -4.40 15.06 -2.17
C PRO A 42 -5.05 13.71 -2.51
N ALA A 43 -6.37 13.61 -2.38
CA ALA A 43 -7.14 12.43 -2.78
C ALA A 43 -7.39 12.42 -4.30
N ASP A 44 -6.33 12.53 -5.09
CA ASP A 44 -6.37 12.70 -6.55
C ASP A 44 -6.23 11.37 -7.34
N ARG A 45 -6.05 10.26 -6.63
CA ARG A 45 -5.83 8.92 -7.18
C ARG A 45 -6.34 7.84 -6.23
N LEU A 46 -6.42 6.61 -6.72
CA LEU A 46 -6.81 5.46 -5.91
C LEU A 46 -5.80 5.21 -4.77
N GLU A 47 -6.32 4.80 -3.61
CA GLU A 47 -5.53 4.42 -2.44
C GLU A 47 -5.73 2.94 -2.12
N ILE A 48 -4.63 2.20 -1.96
CA ILE A 48 -4.64 0.79 -1.58
C ILE A 48 -4.00 0.68 -0.19
N CYS A 49 -4.84 0.41 0.81
CA CYS A 49 -4.42 0.35 2.20
C CYS A 49 -4.07 -1.07 2.66
N PHE A 50 -2.89 -1.21 3.25
CA PHE A 50 -2.38 -2.41 3.88
C PHE A 50 -2.61 -2.32 5.39
N ALA A 51 -3.69 -2.92 5.87
CA ALA A 51 -4.06 -2.93 7.28
C ALA A 51 -3.80 -4.29 7.95
N GLY A 52 -3.50 -4.27 9.25
CA GLY A 52 -3.26 -5.48 10.04
C GLY A 52 -2.47 -5.22 11.33
N ARG A 53 -2.42 -6.22 12.23
CA ARG A 53 -1.71 -6.10 13.53
C ARG A 53 -0.24 -5.72 13.35
N SER A 54 0.39 -5.24 14.43
CA SER A 54 1.84 -4.95 14.40
C SER A 54 2.62 -6.19 13.99
N ASN A 55 3.64 -6.02 13.15
CA ASN A 55 4.58 -7.08 12.74
C ASN A 55 3.98 -8.29 12.01
N VAL A 56 2.78 -8.20 11.43
CA VAL A 56 2.20 -9.27 10.59
C VAL A 56 2.79 -9.35 9.17
N GLY A 57 3.78 -8.52 8.84
CA GLY A 57 4.46 -8.54 7.54
C GLY A 57 3.97 -7.51 6.52
N LYS A 58 3.19 -6.50 6.90
CA LYS A 58 2.72 -5.43 5.98
C LYS A 58 3.85 -4.74 5.21
N SER A 59 4.87 -4.26 5.92
CA SER A 59 6.05 -3.64 5.29
C SER A 59 6.80 -4.63 4.40
N SER A 60 6.90 -5.90 4.82
CA SER A 60 7.51 -6.96 4.01
C SER A 60 6.74 -7.21 2.71
N LEU A 61 5.41 -7.17 2.74
CA LEU A 61 4.57 -7.31 1.56
C LEU A 61 4.76 -6.15 0.59
N ILE A 62 4.78 -4.90 1.06
CA ILE A 62 5.05 -3.73 0.21
C ILE A 62 6.43 -3.86 -0.47
N ASN A 63 7.44 -4.24 0.31
CA ASN A 63 8.80 -4.48 -0.20
C ASN A 63 8.83 -5.60 -1.26
N ALA A 64 8.14 -6.71 -1.01
CA ALA A 64 8.05 -7.84 -1.94
C ALA A 64 7.32 -7.47 -3.24
N LEU A 65 6.17 -6.80 -3.15
CA LEU A 65 5.40 -6.35 -4.32
C LEU A 65 6.20 -5.41 -5.20
N THR A 66 6.93 -4.47 -4.60
CA THR A 66 7.70 -3.44 -5.30
C THR A 66 9.12 -3.87 -5.69
N GLY A 67 9.55 -5.08 -5.32
CA GLY A 67 10.91 -5.56 -5.54
C GLY A 67 11.99 -4.76 -4.80
N ARG A 68 11.64 -4.06 -3.71
CA ARG A 68 12.55 -3.20 -2.93
C ARG A 68 12.86 -3.84 -1.57
N LYS A 69 14.09 -3.65 -1.06
CA LYS A 69 14.49 -4.24 0.24
C LYS A 69 14.22 -3.34 1.46
N ALA A 70 14.11 -2.03 1.27
CA ALA A 70 14.08 -1.07 2.37
C ALA A 70 13.15 0.14 2.11
N LEU A 71 12.16 -0.02 1.21
CA LEU A 71 11.20 1.04 0.91
C LEU A 71 10.27 1.27 2.10
N ALA A 72 9.56 0.21 2.52
CA ALA A 72 8.76 0.22 3.73
C ALA A 72 9.61 -0.29 4.89
N ARG A 73 9.89 0.57 5.87
CA ARG A 73 10.68 0.17 7.04
C ARG A 73 9.82 -0.65 8.00
N THR A 74 10.36 -1.77 8.45
CA THR A 74 9.77 -2.60 9.50
C THR A 74 10.18 -2.01 10.85
N SER A 75 9.25 -1.39 11.59
CA SER A 75 9.53 -0.94 12.96
C SER A 75 9.37 -2.12 13.92
N ASN A 76 10.44 -2.47 14.64
CA ASN A 76 10.40 -3.53 15.66
C ASN A 76 9.88 -3.02 17.03
N THR A 77 9.63 -1.71 17.19
CA THR A 77 9.21 -1.12 18.46
C THR A 77 7.71 -0.82 18.44
N PRO A 78 6.87 -1.53 19.22
CA PRO A 78 5.43 -1.30 19.23
C PRO A 78 5.03 0.00 19.95
N GLY A 79 3.98 0.67 19.45
CA GLY A 79 3.00 1.32 20.33
C GLY A 79 3.11 2.82 20.66
N ARG A 80 3.61 3.70 19.79
CA ARG A 80 3.70 5.14 20.14
C ARG A 80 3.25 6.15 19.07
N THR A 81 2.11 5.84 18.44
CA THR A 81 1.58 6.48 17.22
C THR A 81 2.39 6.02 15.99
N GLN A 82 1.79 5.12 15.20
CA GLN A 82 2.37 4.69 13.94
C GLN A 82 1.84 5.63 12.87
N GLU A 83 2.75 6.38 12.24
CA GLU A 83 2.41 7.23 11.09
C GLU A 83 1.82 6.36 9.97
N ILE A 84 0.86 6.92 9.23
CA ILE A 84 0.36 6.30 8.00
C ILE A 84 1.37 6.63 6.89
N ASN A 85 1.98 5.61 6.28
CA ASN A 85 3.03 5.80 5.29
C ASN A 85 2.47 5.73 3.88
N PHE A 86 2.58 6.82 3.13
CA PHE A 86 2.16 6.85 1.73
C PHE A 86 3.36 6.58 0.82
N PHE A 87 3.16 5.66 -0.13
CA PHE A 87 4.07 5.39 -1.24
C PHE A 87 3.32 5.61 -2.55
N THR A 88 4.01 5.95 -3.64
CA THR A 88 3.38 6.16 -4.95
C THR A 88 4.11 5.42 -6.04
N THR A 89 3.34 4.84 -6.95
CA THR A 89 3.84 4.28 -8.22
C THR A 89 3.77 5.36 -9.29
N THR A 90 4.64 5.30 -10.30
CA THR A 90 4.65 6.31 -11.38
C THR A 90 3.31 6.35 -12.12
N GLY A 91 2.54 7.43 -11.95
CA GLY A 91 1.23 7.61 -12.56
C GLY A 91 0.13 6.67 -12.05
N GLY A 92 0.40 5.91 -10.98
CA GLY A 92 -0.53 4.93 -10.42
C GLY A 92 -1.04 5.30 -9.01
N PRO A 93 -1.60 4.33 -8.26
CA PRO A 93 -2.23 4.58 -6.98
C PRO A 93 -1.22 4.95 -5.87
N TYR A 94 -1.76 5.43 -4.75
CA TYR A 94 -1.06 5.40 -3.48
C TYR A 94 -1.13 4.00 -2.85
N LEU A 95 -0.02 3.56 -2.29
CA LEU A 95 0.07 2.41 -1.40
C LEU A 95 0.20 2.95 0.03
N VAL A 96 -0.64 2.47 0.94
CA VAL A 96 -0.82 3.05 2.29
C VAL A 96 -0.60 2.00 3.37
#